data_AF-A0AAV0J9M5-F1
#
_entry.id   AF-A0AAV0J9M5-F1
#
_cell.length_a   1.000
_cell.length_b   1.000
_cell.length_c   1.000
_cell.angle_alpha   90.00
_cell.angle_beta   90.00
_cell.angle_gamma   90.00
#
_symmetry.space_group_name_H-M   'P 1'
#
loop_
_entity.id
_entity.type
_entity.pdbx_description
1 polymer ?
#
loop_
_entity_poly.entity_id
_entity_poly.type
_entity_poly.pdbx_seq_one_letter_code
_entity_poly.pdbx_strand_id
1 'polypeptide(L)'
;MATAIFQPLRNLILALALSSSLWIVTSEDTNRVFSPCADTKVQLSDGYTFGIVFASRNAFYNNGNTSGTQLSPCDSRLGLSGQNAQLSVFRPKVDEISILTINTSSFSPFGS
;
A
#
# COMPACT_ATOMS: atom_id res chain seq x y z
N MET A 1 -47.43 14.43 39.66
CA MET A 1 -46.03 14.70 40.08
C MET A 1 -45.03 13.66 39.58
N ALA A 2 -45.44 12.49 39.05
CA ALA A 2 -44.52 11.49 38.51
C ALA A 2 -43.80 11.91 37.21
N THR A 3 -44.35 12.84 36.42
CA THR A 3 -43.81 13.24 35.10
C THR A 3 -42.59 14.15 35.16
N ALA A 4 -42.33 14.83 36.29
CA ALA A 4 -41.22 15.79 36.42
C ALA A 4 -39.83 15.13 36.56
N ILE A 5 -39.78 13.85 36.95
CA ILE A 5 -38.52 13.11 37.18
C ILE A 5 -38.05 12.38 35.90
N PHE A 6 -38.96 12.02 35.00
CA PHE A 6 -38.62 11.33 33.73
C PHE A 6 -38.02 12.26 32.67
N GLN A 7 -38.31 13.56 32.75
CA GLN A 7 -37.86 14.56 31.79
C GLN A 7 -36.34 14.85 31.82
N PRO A 8 -35.69 15.04 33.00
CA PRO A 8 -34.24 15.20 33.05
C PRO A 8 -33.49 13.93 32.62
N LEU A 9 -34.03 12.75 32.93
CA LEU A 9 -33.45 11.47 32.53
C LEU A 9 -33.46 11.30 31.00
N ARG A 10 -34.56 11.69 30.34
CA ARG A 10 -34.67 11.65 28.87
C ARG A 10 -33.66 12.57 28.19
N ASN A 11 -33.50 13.79 28.71
CA ASN A 11 -32.52 14.74 28.17
C ASN A 11 -31.08 14.27 28.40
N LEU A 12 -30.80 13.64 29.54
CA LEU A 12 -29.50 13.04 29.83
C LEU A 12 -29.18 11.87 28.89
N ILE A 13 -30.15 11.01 28.61
CA ILE A 13 -30.00 9.90 27.65
C ILE A 13 -29.74 10.44 26.23
N LEU A 14 -30.47 11.47 25.79
CA LEU A 14 -30.22 12.11 24.51
C LEU A 14 -28.82 12.75 24.44
N ALA A 15 -28.38 13.40 25.52
CA ALA A 15 -27.04 14.00 25.59
C ALA A 15 -25.93 12.94 25.53
N LEU A 16 -26.07 11.81 26.22
CA LEU A 16 -25.11 10.70 26.12
C LEU A 16 -25.08 10.10 24.71
N ALA A 17 -26.24 9.90 24.08
CA ALA A 17 -26.33 9.35 22.72
C ALA A 17 -25.74 10.27 21.64
N LEU A 18 -25.80 11.60 21.83
CA LEU A 18 -25.15 12.57 20.94
C LEU A 18 -23.63 12.66 21.16
N SER A 19 -23.13 12.29 22.35
CA SER A 19 -21.70 12.33 22.67
C SER A 19 -20.92 11.12 22.15
N SER A 20 -21.57 9.98 21.94
CA SER A 20 -20.94 8.74 21.47
C SER A 20 -20.69 8.68 19.96
N SER A 21 -21.07 9.69 19.18
CA SER A 21 -20.85 9.74 17.73
C SER A 21 -19.55 10.45 17.30
N LEU A 22 -18.74 10.93 18.25
CA LEU A 22 -17.51 11.71 17.98
C LEU A 22 -16.22 10.88 18.05
N TRP A 23 -16.28 9.54 17.94
CA TRP A 23 -15.07 8.74 17.76
C TRP A 23 -14.51 8.98 16.37
N ILE A 24 -13.58 9.92 16.24
CA ILE A 24 -12.75 10.05 15.05
C ILE A 24 -11.89 8.79 15.01
N VAL A 25 -12.25 7.82 14.17
CA VAL A 25 -11.40 6.67 13.87
C VAL A 25 -10.28 7.19 12.98
N THR A 26 -9.18 7.60 13.60
CA THR A 26 -7.96 7.94 12.87
C THR A 26 -7.29 6.64 12.44
N SER A 27 -7.40 6.32 11.15
CA SER A 27 -6.60 5.30 10.48
C SER A 27 -5.14 5.78 10.42
N GLU A 28 -4.35 5.48 11.45
CA GLU A 28 -2.93 5.86 11.53
C GLU A 28 -2.06 4.73 10.96
N ASP A 29 -1.18 5.08 10.02
CA ASP A 29 -0.18 4.16 9.48
C ASP A 29 0.91 3.92 10.53
N THR A 30 0.99 2.69 11.06
CA THR A 30 1.97 2.32 12.08
C THR A 30 3.20 1.63 11.50
N ASN A 31 3.16 1.26 10.22
CA ASN A 31 4.26 0.59 9.55
C ASN A 31 5.29 1.63 9.07
N ARG A 32 6.54 1.47 9.51
CA ARG A 32 7.66 2.38 9.15
C ARG A 32 8.57 1.82 8.06
N VAL A 33 8.24 0.66 7.48
CA VAL A 33 9.06 0.01 6.46
C VAL A 33 8.67 0.50 5.07
N PHE A 34 9.52 1.33 4.47
CA PHE A 34 9.33 1.94 3.14
C PHE A 34 10.01 1.19 1.99
N SER A 35 10.81 0.16 2.29
CA SER A 35 11.45 -0.64 1.27
C SER A 35 10.51 -1.76 0.82
N PRO A 36 10.28 -1.96 -0.49
CA PRO A 36 9.46 -3.07 -1.01
C PRO A 36 10.11 -4.45 -0.82
N CYS A 37 11.40 -4.48 -0.47
CA CYS A 37 12.18 -5.70 -0.30
C CYS A 37 12.49 -6.02 1.16
N ALA A 38 12.00 -5.20 2.09
CA ALA A 38 12.18 -5.44 3.52
C ALA A 38 10.93 -6.12 4.10
N ASP A 39 11.15 -7.11 4.95
CA ASP A 39 10.07 -7.79 5.64
C ASP A 39 9.42 -6.86 6.67
N THR A 40 8.10 -6.88 6.72
CA THR A 40 7.31 -6.17 7.74
C THR A 40 5.97 -6.87 7.96
N LYS A 41 5.36 -6.61 9.11
CA LYS A 41 3.96 -6.99 9.35
C LYS A 41 3.10 -5.76 9.10
N VAL A 42 1.93 -6.00 8.54
CA VAL A 42 0.95 -4.95 8.23
C VAL A 42 -0.37 -5.31 8.89
N GLN A 43 -1.08 -4.30 9.38
CA GLN A 43 -2.46 -4.42 9.86
C GLN A 43 -3.41 -3.56 9.02
N LEU A 44 -4.72 -3.68 9.26
CA LEU A 44 -5.71 -2.79 8.66
C LEU A 44 -5.27 -1.33 8.86
N SER A 45 -5.46 -0.48 7.85
CA SER A 45 -5.01 0.92 7.85
C SER A 45 -3.49 1.20 7.73
N ASP A 46 -2.61 0.21 7.83
CA ASP A 46 -1.17 0.43 7.61
C ASP A 46 -0.86 0.65 6.13
N GLY A 47 0.13 1.51 5.87
CA GLY A 47 0.77 1.60 4.57
C GLY A 47 1.68 0.40 4.33
N TYR A 48 1.63 -0.20 3.15
CA TYR A 48 2.58 -1.23 2.73
C TYR A 48 3.28 -0.81 1.45
N THR A 49 4.60 -0.98 1.39
CA THR A 49 5.35 -0.65 0.18
C THR A 49 5.51 -1.86 -0.71
N PHE A 50 5.16 -1.71 -1.98
CA PHE A 50 5.54 -2.65 -3.03
C PHE A 50 6.06 -1.86 -4.24
N GLY A 51 6.94 -2.50 -5.01
CA GLY A 51 7.53 -1.94 -6.22
C GLY A 51 7.19 -2.80 -7.42
N ILE A 52 6.98 -2.17 -8.57
CA ILE A 52 6.82 -2.84 -9.86
C ILE A 52 7.94 -2.35 -10.77
N VAL A 53 8.65 -3.30 -11.38
CA VAL A 53 9.72 -3.03 -12.34
C VAL A 53 9.23 -3.37 -13.74
N PHE A 54 9.40 -2.44 -14.67
CA PHE A 54 9.17 -2.60 -16.09
C PHE A 54 10.52 -2.71 -16.79
N ALA A 55 10.81 -3.87 -17.36
CA ALA A 55 12.04 -4.13 -18.09
C ALA A 55 11.80 -5.23 -19.14
N SER A 56 12.72 -5.39 -20.09
CA SER A 56 12.67 -6.49 -21.05
C SER A 56 12.77 -7.82 -20.31
N ARG A 57 12.15 -8.87 -20.85
CA ARG A 57 12.07 -10.19 -20.18
C ARG A 57 13.42 -10.71 -19.70
N ASN A 58 14.46 -10.54 -20.51
CA ASN A 58 15.80 -11.02 -20.22
C ASN A 58 16.47 -10.30 -19.03
N ALA A 59 16.06 -9.07 -18.70
CA ALA A 59 16.60 -8.31 -17.58
C ALA A 59 16.32 -8.94 -16.21
N PHE A 60 15.31 -9.81 -16.13
CA PHE A 60 14.94 -10.56 -14.92
C PHE A 60 15.70 -11.87 -14.74
N TYR A 61 16.63 -12.20 -15.65
CA TYR A 61 17.43 -13.41 -15.60
C TYR A 61 18.87 -13.08 -15.27
N ASN A 62 19.55 -13.98 -14.56
CA ASN A 62 20.96 -13.85 -14.25
C ASN A 62 21.77 -13.65 -15.56
N ASN A 63 22.65 -12.65 -15.58
CA ASN A 63 23.44 -12.23 -16.76
C ASN A 63 22.63 -11.76 -17.98
N GLY A 64 21.35 -11.40 -17.84
CA GLY A 64 20.58 -10.81 -18.95
C GLY A 64 20.22 -11.79 -20.08
N ASN A 65 20.24 -13.10 -19.81
CA ASN A 65 19.91 -14.16 -20.77
C ASN A 65 18.82 -15.09 -20.21
N THR A 66 17.78 -15.35 -21.00
CA THR A 66 16.64 -16.22 -20.66
C THR A 66 16.99 -17.69 -20.46
N SER A 67 18.19 -18.14 -20.86
CA SER A 67 18.72 -19.48 -20.53
C SER A 67 19.20 -19.60 -19.07
N GLY A 68 19.34 -18.49 -18.35
CA GLY A 68 19.78 -18.47 -16.95
C GLY A 68 18.65 -18.69 -15.95
N THR A 69 18.97 -18.60 -14.66
CA THR A 69 17.99 -18.59 -13.58
C THR A 69 17.28 -17.25 -13.52
N GLN A 70 15.95 -17.27 -13.45
CA GLN A 70 15.15 -16.08 -13.17
C GLN A 70 15.39 -15.63 -11.73
N LEU A 71 15.69 -14.36 -11.53
CA LEU A 71 15.94 -13.77 -10.22
C LEU A 71 14.66 -13.16 -9.66
N SER A 72 14.50 -13.21 -8.34
CA SER A 72 13.40 -12.51 -7.67
C SER A 72 13.64 -11.00 -7.69
N PRO A 73 12.59 -10.15 -7.63
CA PRO A 73 12.73 -8.69 -7.70
C PRO A 73 13.63 -8.04 -6.65
N CYS A 74 13.88 -8.74 -5.54
CA CYS A 74 14.72 -8.26 -4.43
C CYS A 74 16.10 -8.95 -4.38
N ASP A 75 16.43 -9.78 -5.38
CA ASP A 75 17.75 -10.39 -5.48
C ASP A 75 18.77 -9.31 -5.88
N SER A 76 19.81 -9.11 -5.06
CA SER A 76 20.87 -8.12 -5.32
C SER A 76 21.63 -8.32 -6.63
N ARG A 77 21.57 -9.52 -7.22
CA ARG A 77 22.17 -9.82 -8.53
C ARG A 77 21.33 -9.30 -9.70
N LEU A 78 20.09 -8.86 -9.44
CA LEU A 78 19.20 -8.29 -10.43
C LEU A 78 19.64 -6.87 -10.80
N GLY A 79 20.55 -6.75 -11.77
CA GLY A 79 21.15 -5.49 -12.21
C GLY A 79 20.28 -4.67 -13.16
N LEU A 80 19.24 -3.98 -12.65
CA LEU A 80 18.27 -3.25 -13.48
C LEU A 80 18.74 -1.86 -13.96
N SER A 81 19.67 -1.23 -13.24
CA SER A 81 20.08 0.18 -13.47
C SER A 81 20.73 0.46 -14.82
N GLY A 82 21.13 -0.57 -15.59
CA GLY A 82 21.72 -0.46 -16.92
C GLY A 82 20.89 -1.04 -18.06
N GLN A 83 19.67 -1.53 -17.80
CA GLN A 83 18.88 -2.32 -18.76
C GLN A 83 17.60 -1.60 -19.25
N ASN A 84 17.61 -0.26 -19.25
CA ASN A 84 16.43 0.56 -19.55
C ASN A 84 15.18 0.15 -18.75
N ALA A 85 15.40 -0.22 -17.49
CA ALA A 85 14.34 -0.61 -16.58
C ALA A 85 13.73 0.61 -15.88
N GLN A 86 12.43 0.57 -15.64
CA GLN A 86 11.71 1.59 -14.88
C GLN A 86 11.14 0.97 -13.61
N LEU A 87 11.36 1.63 -12.47
CA LEU A 87 10.81 1.21 -11.19
C LEU A 87 9.75 2.22 -10.76
N SER A 88 8.56 1.70 -10.46
CA SER A 88 7.49 2.45 -9.81
C SER A 88 7.26 1.88 -8.41
N VAL A 89 7.29 2.74 -7.39
CA VAL A 89 7.11 2.36 -5.99
C VAL A 89 5.82 2.95 -5.47
N PHE A 90 5.00 2.11 -4.84
CA PHE A 90 3.70 2.48 -4.27
C PHE A 90 3.67 2.20 -2.79
N ARG A 91 2.89 3.01 -2.07
CA ARG A 91 2.63 2.80 -0.65
C ARG A 91 1.16 3.04 -0.31
N PRO A 92 0.24 2.21 -0.81
CA PRO A 92 -1.16 2.31 -0.41
C PRO A 92 -1.40 1.73 0.98
N LYS A 93 -2.58 1.98 1.53
CA LYS A 93 -3.02 1.41 2.80
C LYS A 93 -3.72 0.06 2.61
N VAL A 94 -3.63 -0.79 3.63
CA VAL A 94 -4.47 -1.99 3.74
C VAL A 94 -5.93 -1.54 3.83
N ASP A 95 -6.83 -2.25 3.12
CA ASP A 95 -8.26 -1.96 2.96
C ASP A 95 -8.62 -0.74 2.10
N GLU A 96 -7.65 -0.18 1.36
CA GLU A 96 -7.89 0.87 0.37
C GLU A 96 -7.72 0.34 -1.06
N ILE A 97 -8.63 0.71 -1.97
CA ILE A 97 -8.48 0.39 -3.39
C ILE A 97 -7.54 1.40 -4.03
N SER A 98 -6.46 0.93 -4.63
CA SER A 98 -5.50 1.76 -5.36
C SER A 98 -5.47 1.40 -6.84
N ILE A 99 -5.51 2.41 -7.71
CA ILE A 99 -5.42 2.25 -9.16
C ILE A 99 -4.03 2.68 -9.62
N LEU A 100 -3.36 1.80 -10.35
CA LEU A 100 -2.09 2.09 -11.00
C LEU A 100 -2.30 2.29 -12.50
N THR A 101 -2.03 3.51 -12.97
CA THR A 101 -1.91 3.81 -14.40
C THR A 101 -0.45 3.91 -14.79
N ILE A 102 -0.03 3.10 -15.76
CA ILE A 102 1.34 3.09 -16.27
C ILE A 102 1.32 3.64 -17.69
N ASN A 103 2.18 4.63 -17.97
CA ASN A 103 2.42 5.10 -19.32
C ASN A 103 3.71 4.46 -19.85
N THR A 104 3.60 3.62 -20.88
CA THR A 104 4.72 2.83 -21.41
C THR A 104 5.47 3.54 -22.55
N SER A 105 5.34 4.86 -22.70
CA SER A 105 6.00 5.60 -23.78
C SER A 105 7.54 5.56 -23.70
N SER A 106 8.10 5.35 -22.51
CA SER A 106 9.53 5.36 -22.24
C SER A 106 10.16 3.96 -22.11
N PHE A 107 9.38 2.88 -22.27
CA PHE A 107 9.86 1.50 -22.19
C PHE A 107 9.05 0.54 -23.08
N SER A 108 9.74 -0.30 -23.88
CA SER A 108 9.14 -1.37 -24.69
C SER A 108 9.45 -2.75 -24.10
N PRO A 109 8.46 -3.53 -23.64
CA PRO A 109 8.67 -4.88 -23.09
C PRO A 109 9.12 -5.90 -24.14
N PHE A 110 8.96 -5.59 -25.42
CA PHE A 110 9.31 -6.49 -26.53
C PHE A 110 10.61 -6.10 -27.23
N GLY A 111 11.30 -5.05 -26.77
CA GLY A 111 12.41 -4.45 -27.52
C GLY A 111 11.91 -3.71 -28.77
N SER A 112 12.81 -2.95 -29.36
CA SER A 112 12.70 -2.39 -30.72
C SER A 112 13.72 -3.09 -31.61
#